data_AF-A0A6P0VCX5-F1
#
_entry.id   AF-A0A6P0VCX5-F1
#
_cell.length_a   1.000
_cell.length_b   1.000
_cell.length_c   1.000
_cell.angle_alpha   90.00
_cell.angle_beta   90.00
_cell.angle_gamma   90.00
#
_symmetry.space_group_name_H-M   'P 1'
#
loop_
_entity.id
_entity.type
_entity.pdbx_description
1 polymer ?
#
loop_
_entity_poly.entity_id
_entity_poly.type
_entity_poly.pdbx_seq_one_letter_code
_entity_poly.pdbx_strand_id
1 'polypeptide(L)'
;STNNLLVIEAKKDDLTRGFTQLAVELIALSHIEEQNVFYGAVTIGDVWRFGKLDRHQQQITQDLNLFKVPDDLEGLVRVLLGILEGE
;
A
#
# COMPACT_ATOMS: atom_id res chain seq x y z
N SER A 1 -6.82 -12.90 11.89
CA SER A 1 -6.34 -11.54 12.16
C SER A 1 -6.90 -10.64 11.09
N THR A 2 -7.73 -9.68 11.47
CA THR A 2 -8.29 -8.66 10.59
C THR A 2 -7.21 -7.63 10.31
N ASN A 3 -6.74 -7.54 9.07
CA ASN A 3 -5.80 -6.50 8.65
C ASN A 3 -6.58 -5.18 8.53
N ASN A 4 -6.60 -4.37 9.58
CA ASN A 4 -7.43 -3.17 9.64
C ASN A 4 -6.68 -1.88 9.29
N LEU A 5 -5.45 -1.98 8.79
CA LEU A 5 -4.57 -0.84 8.60
C LEU A 5 -3.95 -0.83 7.20
N LEU A 6 -4.21 0.27 6.49
CA LEU A 6 -3.60 0.62 5.22
C LEU A 6 -2.91 1.99 5.38
N VAL A 7 -1.62 2.06 5.03
CA VAL A 7 -0.88 3.33 4.99
C VAL A 7 -0.98 3.92 3.58
N ILE A 8 -1.32 5.20 3.46
CA ILE A 8 -1.40 5.89 2.15
C ILE A 8 -0.47 7.10 2.16
N GLU A 9 0.51 7.10 1.26
CA GLU A 9 1.43 8.22 1.05
C GLU A 9 1.02 9.01 -0.20
N ALA A 10 0.63 10.26 0.00
CA ALA A 10 0.25 11.16 -1.10
C ALA A 10 1.42 12.07 -1.50
N LYS A 11 1.87 11.98 -2.76
CA LYS A 11 2.94 12.80 -3.33
C LYS A 11 2.40 13.76 -4.39
N LYS A 12 3.25 14.69 -4.83
CA LYS A 12 2.93 15.61 -5.93
C LYS A 12 3.20 15.00 -7.31
N ASP A 13 4.25 14.19 -7.47
CA ASP A 13 4.72 13.77 -8.80
C ASP A 13 5.45 12.41 -8.84
N ASP A 14 6.29 12.09 -7.85
CA ASP A 14 7.17 10.93 -7.93
C ASP A 14 6.66 9.72 -7.15
N LEU A 15 5.93 8.83 -7.84
CA LEU A 15 5.46 7.55 -7.30
C LEU A 15 6.62 6.63 -6.87
N THR A 16 7.78 6.70 -7.53
CA THR A 16 8.93 5.83 -7.21
C THR A 16 9.56 6.26 -5.89
N ARG A 17 9.83 7.56 -5.72
CA ARG A 17 10.31 8.10 -4.43
C ARG A 17 9.28 7.92 -3.33
N GLY A 18 8.00 8.15 -3.63
CA GLY A 18 6.93 7.92 -2.68
C GLY A 18 6.82 6.46 -2.25
N PHE A 19 7.06 5.51 -3.16
CA PHE A 19 7.12 4.09 -2.79
C PHE A 19 8.30 3.77 -1.87
N THR A 20 9.48 4.33 -2.10
CA THR A 20 10.61 4.16 -1.19
C THR A 20 10.32 4.71 0.21
N GLN A 21 9.59 5.83 0.31
CA GLN A 21 9.16 6.39 1.61
C GLN A 21 8.16 5.46 2.30
N LEU A 22 7.12 5.06 1.58
CA LEU A 22 6.14 4.08 2.06
C LEU A 22 6.82 2.79 2.53
N ALA A 23 7.81 2.29 1.80
CA ALA A 23 8.56 1.09 2.16
C ALA A 23 9.22 1.20 3.54
N VAL A 24 9.87 2.33 3.81
CA VAL A 24 10.50 2.61 5.10
C VAL A 24 9.45 2.71 6.21
N GLU A 25 8.32 3.35 5.94
CA GLU A 25 7.21 3.48 6.89
C GLU A 25 6.58 2.12 7.25
N LEU A 26 6.36 1.24 6.26
CA LEU A 26 5.85 -0.12 6.51
C LEU A 26 6.84 -0.94 7.35
N ILE A 27 8.14 -0.80 7.09
CA ILE A 27 9.18 -1.46 7.90
C ILE A 27 9.13 -0.93 9.34
N ALA A 28 9.09 0.39 9.52
CA ALA A 28 8.99 1.00 10.84
C ALA A 28 7.74 0.53 11.60
N LEU A 29 6.59 0.51 10.92
CA LEU A 29 5.32 0.02 11.46
C LEU A 29 5.40 -1.46 11.88
N SER A 30 6.12 -2.29 11.11
CA SER A 30 6.29 -3.71 11.42
C SER A 30 7.04 -3.99 12.72
N HIS A 31 7.75 -3.00 13.28
CA HIS A 31 8.43 -3.12 14.56
C HIS A 31 7.51 -2.85 15.76
N ILE A 32 6.38 -2.16 15.56
CA ILE A 32 5.47 -1.76 16.64
C ILE A 32 4.14 -2.50 16.61
N GLU A 33 3.73 -3.00 15.44
CA GLU A 33 2.50 -3.77 15.27
C GLU A 33 2.74 -5.28 15.33
N GLU A 34 1.72 -6.03 15.75
CA GLU A 34 1.78 -7.49 15.89
C GLU A 34 1.46 -8.25 14.60
N GLN A 35 0.85 -7.58 13.61
CA GLN A 35 0.48 -8.22 12.34
C GLN A 35 1.71 -8.56 11.48
N ASN A 36 1.54 -9.51 10.55
CA ASN A 36 2.63 -10.01 9.70
C ASN A 36 2.67 -9.40 8.31
N VAL A 37 1.51 -8.98 7.80
CA VAL A 37 1.37 -8.40 6.47
C VAL A 37 0.94 -6.96 6.65
N PHE A 38 1.67 -6.04 6.01
CA PHE A 38 1.39 -4.62 6.05
C PHE A 38 1.14 -4.13 4.65
N TYR A 39 0.01 -3.46 4.43
CA TYR A 39 -0.36 -2.90 3.14
C TYR A 39 -0.11 -1.41 3.11
N GLY A 40 0.30 -0.94 1.94
CA GLY A 40 0.50 0.48 1.67
C GLY A 40 0.09 0.85 0.26
N ALA A 41 -0.21 2.13 0.05
CA ALA A 41 -0.38 2.70 -1.27
C ALA A 41 0.37 4.03 -1.38
N VAL A 42 0.87 4.33 -2.57
CA VAL A 42 1.37 5.66 -2.93
C VAL A 42 0.48 6.22 -4.04
N THR A 43 0.16 7.52 -3.95
CA THR A 43 -0.66 8.20 -4.94
C THR A 43 -0.10 9.57 -5.29
N ILE A 44 -0.29 9.99 -6.54
CA ILE A 44 -0.09 11.39 -6.98
C ILE A 44 -1.42 12.10 -7.25
N GLY A 45 -2.52 11.54 -6.75
CA GLY A 45 -3.89 12.00 -6.95
C GLY A 45 -4.64 11.12 -7.94
N ASP A 46 -4.29 11.21 -9.22
CA ASP A 46 -4.94 10.51 -10.33
C ASP A 46 -4.36 9.11 -10.60
N VAL A 47 -3.17 8.79 -10.06
CA VAL A 47 -2.55 7.47 -10.21
C VAL A 47 -2.19 6.90 -8.84
N TRP A 48 -2.58 5.65 -8.61
CA TRP A 48 -2.32 4.90 -7.40
C TRP A 48 -1.50 3.64 -7.69
N ARG A 49 -0.61 3.30 -6.76
CA ARG A 49 0.18 2.07 -6.76
C ARG A 49 0.21 1.46 -5.37
N PHE A 50 0.08 0.15 -5.29
CA PHE A 50 0.08 -0.58 -4.03
C PHE A 50 1.42 -1.25 -3.72
N GLY A 51 1.65 -1.50 -2.44
CA GLY A 51 2.74 -2.33 -1.94
C GLY A 51 2.30 -3.14 -0.73
N LYS A 52 3.08 -4.20 -0.47
CA LYS A 52 2.94 -4.97 0.76
C LYS A 52 4.31 -5.32 1.34
N LEU A 53 4.39 -5.34 2.66
CA LEU A 53 5.51 -5.91 3.40
C LEU A 53 5.05 -7.21 4.05
N ASP A 54 5.77 -8.30 3.78
CA ASP A 54 5.73 -9.51 4.59
C ASP A 54 6.88 -9.45 5.61
N ARG A 55 6.52 -9.31 6.90
CA ARG A 55 7.49 -9.18 7.99
C ARG A 55 8.34 -10.43 8.18
N HIS A 56 7.76 -11.62 8.03
CA HIS A 56 8.47 -12.88 8.26
C HIS A 56 9.49 -13.14 7.15
N GLN A 57 9.12 -12.85 5.92
CA GLN A 57 10.00 -12.98 4.76
C GLN A 57 10.98 -11.81 4.62
N GLN A 58 10.80 -10.74 5.42
CA GLN A 58 11.51 -9.47 5.29
C GLN A 58 11.47 -8.95 3.84
N GLN A 59 10.33 -9.14 3.18
CA GLN A 59 10.17 -8.88 1.76
C GLN A 59 9.15 -7.78 1.54
N ILE A 60 9.57 -6.73 0.85
CA ILE A 60 8.65 -5.74 0.31
C ILE A 60 8.35 -6.03 -1.15
N THR A 61 7.08 -5.99 -1.51
CA THR A 61 6.60 -6.17 -2.88
C THR A 61 5.93 -4.89 -3.34
N GLN A 62 6.39 -4.37 -4.48
CA GLN A 62 5.72 -3.30 -5.21
C GLN A 62 4.83 -3.94 -6.28
N ASP A 63 3.54 -3.62 -6.28
CA ASP A 63 2.68 -3.99 -7.41
C ASP A 63 3.03 -3.11 -8.62
N LEU A 64 3.17 -3.73 -9.78
CA LEU A 64 3.42 -3.04 -11.04
C LEU A 64 2.12 -2.48 -11.65
N ASN A 65 0.96 -2.97 -11.19
CA ASN A 65 -0.33 -2.44 -11.60
C ASN A 65 -0.50 -0.99 -11.10
N LEU A 66 -1.01 -0.16 -11.99
CA LEU A 66 -1.36 1.23 -11.72
C LEU A 66 -2.86 1.38 -11.85
N PHE A 67 -3.49 1.98 -10.83
CA PHE A 67 -4.89 2.35 -10.89
C PHE A 67 -4.97 3.83 -11.24
N LYS A 68 -5.53 4.14 -12.41
CA LYS A 68 -5.77 5.50 -12.87
C LYS A 68 -7.19 5.91 -12.51
N VAL A 69 -7.39 7.07 -11.92
CA VAL A 69 -8.70 7.60 -11.57
C VAL A 69 -9.07 8.67 -12.59
N PRO A 70 -10.29 8.64 -13.17
CA PRO A 70 -11.45 7.84 -12.76
C PRO A 70 -11.54 6.43 -13.37
N ASP A 71 -10.74 6.10 -14.38
CA ASP A 71 -10.93 4.90 -15.23
C ASP A 71 -10.96 3.57 -14.44
N ASP A 72 -10.11 3.43 -13.43
CA ASP A 72 -9.94 2.23 -12.60
C ASP A 72 -10.55 2.38 -11.20
N LEU A 73 -11.48 3.33 -11.01
CA LEU A 73 -12.03 3.65 -9.68
C LEU A 73 -12.65 2.43 -8.99
N GLU A 74 -13.40 1.61 -9.73
CA GLU A 74 -13.99 0.38 -9.17
C GLU A 74 -12.92 -0.60 -8.70
N GLY A 75 -11.86 -0.80 -9.49
CA GLY A 75 -10.74 -1.67 -9.13
C GLY A 75 -9.99 -1.15 -7.91
N LEU A 76 -9.73 0.15 -7.85
CA LEU A 76 -9.10 0.81 -6.70
C LEU A 76 -9.90 0.57 -5.43
N VAL A 77 -11.22 0.85 -5.45
CA VAL A 77 -12.09 0.67 -4.28
C VAL A 77 -12.15 -0.79 -3.85
N ARG A 78 -12.18 -1.75 -4.78
CA ARG A 78 -12.17 -3.18 -4.45
C ARG A 78 -10.89 -3.59 -3.72
N VAL A 79 -9.72 -3.11 -4.14
CA VAL A 79 -8.46 -3.40 -3.44
C VAL A 79 -8.46 -2.78 -2.04
N LEU A 80 -8.93 -1.54 -1.90
CA LEU A 80 -9.04 -0.88 -0.60
C LEU A 80 -9.94 -1.67 0.36
N LEU A 81 -11.11 -2.11 -0.11
CA LEU A 81 -12.05 -2.89 0.69
C LEU A 81 -11.49 -4.26 1.06
N GLY A 82 -10.93 -5.00 0.10
CA GLY A 82 -10.34 -6.31 0.36
C GLY A 82 -9.24 -6.27 1.43
N ILE A 83 -8.39 -5.23 1.39
CA ILE A 83 -7.39 -5.00 2.43
C ILE A 83 -8.03 -4.81 3.80
N LEU A 84 -9.06 -3.96 3.91
CA LEU A 84 -9.72 -3.61 5.18
C LEU A 84 -10.60 -4.75 5.75
N GLU A 85 -11.13 -5.60 4.88
CA GLU A 85 -11.91 -6.79 5.27
C GLU A 85 -11.00 -7.97 5.66
N GLY A 86 -9.72 -7.90 5.29
CA GLY A 86 -8.72 -8.93 5.58
C GLY A 86 -8.76 -10.12 4.61
N GLU A 87 -9.20 -9.88 3.38
CA GLU A 87 -9.21 -10.86 2.27
C GLU A 87 -7.91 -10.86 1.45
#